data_AF-W0RF52-F1
#
_entry.id   AF-W0RF52-F1
#
_cell.length_a   1.000
_cell.length_b   1.000
_cell.length_c   1.000
_cell.angle_alpha   90.00
_cell.angle_beta   90.00
_cell.angle_gamma   90.00
#
_symmetry.space_group_name_H-M   'P 1'
#
loop_
_entity.id
_entity.type
_entity.pdbx_description
1 polymer ?
#
loop_
_entity_poly.entity_id
_entity_poly.type
_entity_poly.pdbx_seq_one_letter_code
_entity_poly.pdbx_strand_id
1 'polypeptide(L)'
;MKFEETFRVGAPAARVWGHLIDPRQVALCLPGAELTDELGERSYGGRVKVRVGPVTAAYTGKATIVEQDDAARLLRLVAEGRETAGAGSARMTMASRVVALDDGGTEVRVEADVDVVGKLAQFGRGMIDSVGRQLFRQFAECVRARLESEAPEAIPALGPGTAELRVPTAVMEAMAPAPPARILPMLARAVRATLAGVLRRVWRVITFEGRRGRP
;
A
#
# COMPACT_ATOMS: atom_id res chain seq x y z
N MET A 1 -3.60 -5.31 -23.16
CA MET A 1 -4.66 -4.26 -23.19
C MET A 1 -4.07 -3.02 -22.55
N LYS A 2 -4.24 -1.85 -23.15
CA LYS A 2 -3.59 -0.61 -22.70
C LYS A 2 -4.50 0.27 -21.85
N PHE A 3 -3.95 0.79 -20.77
CA PHE A 3 -4.54 1.82 -19.91
C PHE A 3 -3.64 3.04 -19.90
N GLU A 4 -4.24 4.21 -20.03
CA GLU A 4 -3.58 5.50 -19.84
C GLU A 4 -4.48 6.31 -18.92
N GLU A 5 -3.99 6.64 -17.73
CA GLU A 5 -4.77 7.31 -16.71
C GLU A 5 -3.94 8.39 -16.03
N THR A 6 -4.62 9.44 -15.58
CA THR A 6 -4.02 10.58 -14.90
C THR A 6 -4.88 10.99 -13.72
N PHE A 7 -4.24 11.39 -12.62
CA PHE A 7 -4.92 12.00 -11.49
C PHE A 7 -4.05 13.04 -10.81
N ARG A 8 -4.71 14.01 -10.18
CA ARG A 8 -4.06 15.03 -9.35
C ARG A 8 -4.09 14.67 -7.88
N VAL A 9 -3.10 15.15 -7.14
CA VAL A 9 -2.99 15.06 -5.69
C VAL A 9 -2.57 16.43 -5.15
N GLY A 10 -3.29 16.94 -4.16
CA GLY A 10 -3.01 18.20 -3.45
C GLY A 10 -1.86 18.06 -2.45
N ALA A 11 -0.72 17.51 -2.87
CA ALA A 11 0.48 17.37 -2.07
C ALA A 11 1.74 17.59 -2.93
N PRO A 12 2.88 17.99 -2.33
CA PRO A 12 4.12 18.20 -3.08
C PRO A 12 4.63 16.93 -3.79
N ALA A 13 5.21 17.10 -4.98
CA ALA A 13 5.63 15.97 -5.83
C ALA A 13 6.63 15.02 -5.16
N ALA A 14 7.50 15.53 -4.28
CA ALA A 14 8.42 14.69 -3.50
C ALA A 14 7.70 13.71 -2.57
N ARG A 15 6.60 14.16 -1.94
CA ARG A 15 5.81 13.33 -1.03
C ARG A 15 4.99 12.29 -1.79
N VAL A 16 4.39 12.70 -2.91
CA VAL A 16 3.68 11.78 -3.80
C VAL A 16 4.63 10.74 -4.38
N TRP A 17 5.81 11.15 -4.83
CA TRP A 17 6.84 10.23 -5.31
C TRP A 17 7.24 9.20 -4.25
N GLY A 18 7.56 9.66 -3.03
CA GLY A 18 7.92 8.77 -1.92
C GLY A 18 6.84 7.73 -1.59
N HIS A 19 5.56 8.10 -1.72
CA HIS A 19 4.45 7.16 -1.54
C HIS A 19 4.37 6.12 -2.67
N LEU A 20 4.55 6.53 -3.92
CA LEU A 20 4.40 5.65 -5.09
C LEU A 20 5.55 4.66 -5.27
N ILE A 21 6.74 4.96 -4.74
CA ILE A 21 7.88 4.04 -4.78
C ILE A 21 7.92 3.08 -3.58
N ASP A 22 7.03 3.22 -2.60
CA ASP A 22 6.91 2.30 -1.47
C ASP A 22 5.80 1.27 -1.74
N PRO A 23 6.14 0.01 -2.05
CA PRO A 23 5.15 -1.03 -2.35
C PRO A 23 4.20 -1.32 -1.19
N ARG A 24 4.63 -1.10 0.06
CA ARG A 24 3.80 -1.30 1.25
C ARG A 24 2.69 -0.25 1.29
N GLN A 25 3.02 1.00 0.95
CA GLN A 25 2.04 2.07 0.87
C GLN A 25 1.08 1.88 -0.31
N VAL A 26 1.63 1.55 -1.48
CA VAL A 26 0.85 1.30 -2.70
C VAL A 26 -0.14 0.15 -2.49
N ALA A 27 0.29 -0.96 -1.88
CA ALA A 27 -0.57 -2.12 -1.62
C ALA A 27 -1.80 -1.77 -0.76
N LEU A 28 -1.68 -0.81 0.16
CA LEU A 28 -2.79 -0.37 1.00
C LEU A 28 -3.86 0.43 0.24
N CYS A 29 -3.53 0.96 -0.93
CA CYS A 29 -4.46 1.66 -1.81
C CYS A 29 -4.96 0.80 -2.97
N LEU A 30 -4.49 -0.44 -3.11
CA LEU A 30 -4.93 -1.36 -4.15
C LEU A 30 -6.03 -2.31 -3.59
N PRO A 31 -7.27 -2.22 -4.08
CA PRO A 31 -8.38 -3.03 -3.57
C PRO A 31 -8.10 -4.54 -3.68
N GLY A 32 -8.14 -5.21 -2.53
CA GLY A 32 -7.93 -6.65 -2.44
C GLY A 32 -6.48 -7.11 -2.63
N ALA A 33 -5.52 -6.19 -2.75
CA ALA A 33 -4.11 -6.48 -2.79
C ALA A 33 -3.53 -6.68 -1.39
N GLU A 34 -2.54 -7.56 -1.29
CA GLU A 34 -1.73 -7.77 -0.10
C GLU A 34 -0.32 -8.11 -0.52
N LEU A 35 0.65 -7.47 0.14
CA LEU A 35 2.06 -7.81 0.03
C LEU A 35 2.33 -9.03 0.91
N THR A 36 2.86 -10.10 0.35
CA THR A 36 3.13 -11.35 1.07
C THR A 36 4.59 -11.43 1.51
N ASP A 37 5.52 -11.05 0.63
CA ASP A 37 6.95 -11.28 0.82
C ASP A 37 7.79 -10.17 0.17
N GLU A 38 8.95 -9.89 0.73
CA GLU A 38 10.01 -9.15 0.04
C GLU A 38 10.99 -10.17 -0.54
N LEU A 39 11.07 -10.24 -1.87
CA LEU A 39 11.81 -11.29 -2.58
C LEU A 39 13.25 -10.87 -2.92
N GLY A 40 13.67 -9.67 -2.52
CA GLY A 40 14.94 -9.07 -2.91
C GLY A 40 14.90 -8.47 -4.32
N GLU A 41 15.98 -7.79 -4.74
CA GLU A 41 16.13 -7.25 -6.11
C GLU A 41 14.94 -6.38 -6.58
N ARG A 42 14.39 -5.57 -5.68
CA ARG A 42 13.18 -4.75 -5.93
C ARG A 42 11.97 -5.58 -6.42
N SER A 43 11.94 -6.85 -6.02
CA SER A 43 10.84 -7.78 -6.28
C SER A 43 10.05 -8.07 -5.02
N TYR A 44 8.74 -8.13 -5.18
CA TYR A 44 7.76 -8.13 -4.12
C TYR A 44 6.72 -9.19 -4.40
N GLY A 45 6.59 -10.16 -3.49
CA GLY A 45 5.55 -11.19 -3.54
C GLY A 45 4.23 -10.59 -3.09
N GLY A 46 3.14 -10.95 -3.76
CA GLY A 46 1.83 -10.42 -3.44
C GLY A 46 0.69 -11.31 -3.90
N ARG A 47 -0.48 -11.01 -3.36
CA ARG A 47 -1.74 -11.60 -3.76
C ARG A 47 -2.78 -10.52 -3.99
N VAL A 48 -3.66 -10.72 -4.96
CA VAL A 48 -4.75 -9.78 -5.24
C VAL A 48 -6.05 -10.55 -5.43
N LYS A 49 -7.12 -10.08 -4.80
CA LYS A 49 -8.47 -10.64 -4.94
C LYS A 49 -9.43 -9.57 -5.43
N VAL A 50 -9.92 -9.72 -6.66
CA VAL A 50 -10.84 -8.79 -7.30
C VAL A 50 -12.15 -9.50 -7.59
N ARG A 51 -13.26 -8.79 -7.38
CA ARG A 51 -14.59 -9.24 -7.77
C ARG A 51 -15.01 -8.53 -9.06
N VAL A 52 -15.36 -9.31 -10.07
CA VAL A 52 -15.85 -8.86 -11.37
C VAL A 52 -17.23 -9.48 -11.59
N GLY A 53 -18.28 -8.71 -11.27
CA GLY A 53 -19.66 -9.19 -11.29
C GLY A 53 -19.85 -10.43 -10.38
N PRO A 54 -20.35 -11.57 -10.91
CA PRO A 54 -20.53 -12.80 -10.15
C PRO A 54 -19.22 -13.59 -9.95
N VAL A 55 -18.15 -13.24 -10.66
CA VAL A 55 -16.87 -13.96 -10.60
C VAL A 55 -15.93 -13.27 -9.62
N THR A 56 -15.27 -14.07 -8.79
CA THR A 56 -14.15 -13.60 -7.97
C THR A 56 -12.89 -14.22 -8.54
N ALA A 57 -11.94 -13.38 -8.92
CA ALA A 57 -10.61 -13.81 -9.31
C ALA A 57 -9.63 -13.50 -8.18
N ALA A 58 -8.78 -14.47 -7.89
CA ALA A 58 -7.71 -14.33 -6.93
C ALA A 58 -6.41 -14.75 -7.60
N TYR A 59 -5.38 -13.93 -7.48
CA TYR A 59 -4.08 -14.17 -8.06
C TYR A 59 -3.01 -14.14 -6.97
N THR A 60 -2.01 -14.98 -7.11
CA THR A 60 -0.74 -14.89 -6.36
C THR A 60 0.39 -14.71 -7.36
N GLY A 61 1.33 -13.83 -7.05
CA GLY A 61 2.33 -13.40 -8.01
C GLY A 61 3.44 -12.56 -7.41
N LYS A 62 4.16 -11.88 -8.29
CA LYS A 62 5.20 -10.92 -7.92
C LYS A 62 5.14 -9.67 -8.78
N ALA A 63 5.59 -8.57 -8.21
CA ALA A 63 5.87 -7.32 -8.92
C ALA A 63 7.36 -7.00 -8.78
N THR A 64 7.99 -6.55 -9.86
CA THR A 64 9.41 -6.20 -9.93
C THR A 64 9.55 -4.80 -10.48
N ILE A 65 10.22 -3.91 -9.75
CA ILE A 65 10.58 -2.57 -10.23
C ILE A 65 11.78 -2.71 -11.17
N VAL A 66 11.58 -2.43 -12.45
CA VAL A 66 12.62 -2.56 -13.49
C VAL A 66 13.35 -1.24 -13.76
N GLU A 67 12.73 -0.11 -13.44
CA GLU A 67 13.34 1.22 -13.56
C GLU A 67 12.80 2.12 -12.45
N GLN A 68 13.69 2.85 -11.78
CA GLN A 68 13.32 3.92 -10.86
C GLN A 68 14.34 5.04 -11.02
N ASP A 69 13.89 6.17 -11.54
CA ASP A 69 14.65 7.41 -11.65
C ASP A 69 14.01 8.44 -10.71
N ASP A 70 14.65 8.69 -9.57
CA ASP A 70 14.16 9.61 -8.55
C ASP A 70 14.22 11.07 -9.01
N ALA A 71 15.17 11.42 -9.89
CA ALA A 71 15.32 12.79 -10.40
C ALA A 71 14.20 13.11 -11.40
N ALA A 72 13.93 12.18 -12.33
CA ALA A 72 12.83 12.29 -13.29
C ALA A 72 11.46 11.92 -12.68
N ARG A 73 11.44 11.35 -11.47
CA ARG A 73 10.28 10.73 -10.81
C ARG A 73 9.53 9.79 -11.75
N LEU A 74 10.29 8.89 -12.35
CA LEU A 74 9.84 7.88 -13.29
C LEU A 74 10.03 6.49 -12.69
N LEU A 75 8.95 5.72 -12.68
CA LEU A 75 8.95 4.34 -12.19
C LEU A 75 8.45 3.43 -13.30
N ARG A 76 9.14 2.32 -13.55
CA ARG A 76 8.62 1.22 -14.36
C ARG A 76 8.65 -0.08 -13.59
N LEU A 77 7.59 -0.86 -13.74
CA LEU A 77 7.47 -2.16 -13.12
C LEU A 77 6.87 -3.19 -14.07
N VAL A 78 7.16 -4.45 -13.76
CA VAL A 78 6.52 -5.61 -14.37
C VAL A 78 5.88 -6.42 -13.26
N ALA A 79 4.67 -6.90 -13.48
CA ALA A 79 3.99 -7.79 -12.55
C ALA A 79 3.48 -9.03 -13.27
N GLU A 80 3.50 -10.16 -12.59
CA GLU A 80 2.94 -11.41 -13.07
C GLU A 80 2.25 -12.16 -11.93
N GLY A 81 1.15 -12.83 -12.25
CA GLY A 81 0.37 -13.60 -11.27
C GLY A 81 -0.37 -14.77 -11.90
N ARG A 82 -0.57 -15.81 -11.10
CA ARG A 82 -1.37 -16.99 -11.46
C ARG A 82 -2.65 -17.01 -10.64
N GLU A 83 -3.74 -17.39 -11.28
CA GLU A 83 -5.04 -17.54 -10.64
C GLU A 83 -4.98 -18.69 -9.62
N THR A 84 -5.44 -18.47 -8.39
CA THR A 84 -5.33 -19.47 -7.33
C THR A 84 -6.35 -20.61 -7.45
N ALA A 85 -7.48 -20.35 -8.10
CA ALA A 85 -8.61 -21.29 -8.25
C ALA A 85 -8.88 -21.66 -9.72
N GLY A 86 -7.89 -21.48 -10.60
CA GLY A 86 -8.03 -21.71 -12.02
C GLY A 86 -6.69 -21.83 -12.75
N ALA A 87 -6.76 -21.97 -14.06
CA ALA A 87 -5.59 -22.01 -14.94
C ALA A 87 -5.27 -20.63 -15.54
N GLY A 88 -5.90 -19.55 -15.03
CA GLY A 88 -5.68 -18.19 -15.50
C GLY A 88 -4.34 -17.62 -15.06
N SER A 89 -3.91 -16.57 -15.77
CA SER A 89 -2.75 -15.78 -15.43
C SER A 89 -2.97 -14.32 -15.79
N ALA A 90 -2.21 -13.43 -15.16
CA ALA A 90 -2.15 -12.02 -15.48
C ALA A 90 -0.69 -11.59 -15.60
N ARG A 91 -0.37 -10.78 -16.59
CA ARG A 91 0.90 -10.07 -16.72
C ARG A 91 0.62 -8.60 -16.96
N MET A 92 1.50 -7.75 -16.44
CA MET A 92 1.39 -6.31 -16.58
C MET A 92 2.76 -5.69 -16.74
N THR A 93 2.88 -4.71 -17.63
CA THR A 93 3.94 -3.70 -17.60
C THR A 93 3.30 -2.36 -17.27
N MET A 94 4.00 -1.55 -16.48
CA MET A 94 3.50 -0.23 -16.09
C MET A 94 4.65 0.77 -16.09
N ALA A 95 4.37 1.98 -16.56
CA ALA A 95 5.20 3.16 -16.38
C ALA A 95 4.39 4.25 -15.69
N SER A 96 4.98 4.91 -14.70
CA SER A 96 4.37 6.07 -14.06
C SER A 96 5.34 7.24 -13.95
N ARG A 97 4.82 8.46 -14.08
CA ARG A 97 5.58 9.71 -13.93
C ARG A 97 4.86 10.67 -12.99
N VAL A 98 5.63 11.33 -12.12
CA VAL A 98 5.13 12.35 -11.19
C VAL A 98 5.59 13.74 -11.62
N VAL A 99 4.64 14.61 -11.93
CA VAL A 99 4.86 15.98 -12.43
C VAL A 99 4.39 16.97 -11.36
N ALA A 100 5.30 17.84 -10.91
CA ALA A 100 4.95 18.96 -10.04
C ALA A 100 4.13 20.00 -10.83
N LEU A 101 3.12 20.57 -10.20
CA LEU A 101 2.28 21.63 -10.77
C LEU A 101 2.60 22.98 -10.11
N ASP A 102 2.28 24.06 -10.81
CA ASP A 102 2.57 25.44 -10.35
C ASP A 102 1.77 25.83 -9.10
N ASP A 103 0.66 25.14 -8.82
CA ASP A 103 -0.18 25.34 -7.63
C ASP A 103 0.32 24.60 -6.38
N GLY A 104 1.51 24.00 -6.45
CA GLY A 104 2.09 23.19 -5.37
C GLY A 104 1.51 21.76 -5.29
N GLY A 105 0.53 21.44 -6.14
CA GLY A 105 0.00 20.10 -6.31
C GLY A 105 0.87 19.24 -7.24
N THR A 106 0.37 18.04 -7.49
CA THR A 106 1.07 17.03 -8.28
C THR A 106 0.12 16.34 -9.24
N GLU A 107 0.56 16.11 -10.47
CA GLU A 107 -0.09 15.22 -11.43
C GLU A 107 0.69 13.90 -11.53
N VAL A 108 -0.03 12.79 -11.43
CA VAL A 108 0.50 11.44 -11.63
C VAL A 108 -0.05 10.91 -12.93
N ARG A 109 0.85 10.48 -13.83
CA ARG A 109 0.51 9.85 -15.11
C ARG A 109 0.90 8.38 -15.05
N VAL A 110 0.01 7.51 -15.49
CA VAL A 110 0.22 6.06 -15.48
C VAL A 110 -0.16 5.48 -16.83
N GLU A 111 0.75 4.72 -17.40
CA GLU A 111 0.54 3.90 -18.59
C GLU A 111 0.74 2.44 -18.20
N ALA A 112 -0.18 1.57 -18.56
CA ALA A 112 -0.05 0.13 -18.28
C ALA A 112 -0.50 -0.71 -19.48
N ASP A 113 0.20 -1.80 -19.75
CA ASP A 113 -0.26 -2.87 -20.63
C ASP A 113 -0.52 -4.12 -19.80
N VAL A 114 -1.72 -4.67 -19.88
CA VAL A 114 -2.18 -5.80 -19.09
C VAL A 114 -2.68 -6.91 -19.99
N ASP A 115 -2.12 -8.11 -19.80
CA ASP A 115 -2.53 -9.35 -20.45
C ASP A 115 -3.16 -10.28 -19.43
N VAL A 116 -4.40 -10.71 -19.69
CA VAL A 116 -5.13 -11.64 -18.82
C VAL A 116 -5.53 -12.87 -19.61
N VAL A 117 -5.30 -14.03 -19.03
CA VAL A 117 -5.67 -15.35 -19.54
C VAL A 117 -6.58 -16.05 -18.52
N GLY A 118 -7.49 -16.89 -19.00
CA GLY A 118 -8.37 -17.71 -18.17
C GLY A 118 -9.81 -17.22 -18.16
N LYS A 119 -10.56 -17.54 -17.10
CA LYS A 119 -12.00 -17.25 -17.02
C LYS A 119 -12.32 -15.75 -17.11
N LEU A 120 -11.48 -14.89 -16.54
CA LEU A 120 -11.66 -13.44 -16.66
C LEU A 120 -11.53 -12.92 -18.10
N ALA A 121 -10.68 -13.54 -18.93
CA ALA A 121 -10.50 -13.11 -20.32
C ALA A 121 -11.76 -13.32 -21.18
N GLN A 122 -12.64 -14.25 -20.77
CA GLN A 122 -13.88 -14.58 -21.50
C GLN A 122 -14.94 -13.49 -21.44
N PHE A 123 -14.83 -12.54 -20.49
CA PHE A 123 -15.74 -11.41 -20.38
C PHE A 123 -15.49 -10.31 -21.42
N GLY A 124 -14.40 -10.43 -22.19
CA GLY A 124 -14.05 -9.49 -23.24
C GLY A 124 -13.45 -8.18 -22.72
N ARG A 125 -12.94 -7.38 -23.66
CA ARG A 125 -12.14 -6.17 -23.35
C ARG A 125 -12.90 -5.12 -22.56
N GLY A 126 -14.19 -4.89 -22.87
CA GLY A 126 -14.97 -3.82 -22.24
C GLY A 126 -15.19 -3.99 -20.73
N MET A 127 -15.40 -5.23 -20.27
CA MET A 127 -15.55 -5.49 -18.83
C MET A 127 -14.21 -5.36 -18.09
N ILE A 128 -13.12 -5.82 -18.69
CA ILE A 128 -11.80 -5.72 -18.08
C ILE A 128 -11.39 -4.23 -17.99
N ASP A 129 -11.68 -3.43 -19.02
CA ASP A 129 -11.44 -1.98 -19.01
C ASP A 129 -12.23 -1.28 -17.89
N SER A 130 -13.53 -1.58 -17.75
CA SER A 130 -14.35 -0.94 -16.72
C SER A 130 -13.89 -1.27 -15.30
N VAL A 131 -13.47 -2.51 -15.05
CA VAL A 131 -12.88 -2.93 -13.77
C VAL A 131 -11.55 -2.23 -13.55
N GLY A 132 -10.68 -2.18 -14.56
CA GLY A 132 -9.37 -1.50 -14.48
C GLY A 132 -9.53 -0.03 -14.10
N ARG A 133 -10.44 0.69 -14.76
CA ARG A 133 -10.74 2.10 -14.45
C ARG A 133 -11.33 2.28 -13.05
N GLN A 134 -12.18 1.35 -12.61
CA GLN A 134 -12.72 1.39 -11.25
C GLN A 134 -11.61 1.20 -10.21
N LEU A 135 -10.72 0.22 -10.41
CA LEU A 135 -9.58 -0.01 -9.50
C LEU A 135 -8.64 1.21 -9.48
N PHE A 136 -8.37 1.81 -10.64
CA PHE A 136 -7.56 3.02 -10.73
C PHE A 136 -8.18 4.21 -9.98
N ARG A 137 -9.50 4.41 -10.13
CA ARG A 137 -10.22 5.47 -9.40
C ARG A 137 -10.11 5.28 -7.89
N GLN A 138 -10.35 4.06 -7.41
CA GLN A 138 -10.24 3.74 -5.98
C GLN A 138 -8.81 3.94 -5.45
N PHE A 139 -7.81 3.56 -6.25
CA PHE A 139 -6.41 3.82 -5.94
C PHE A 139 -6.13 5.33 -5.83
N ALA A 140 -6.52 6.12 -6.82
CA ALA A 140 -6.31 7.57 -6.82
C ALA A 140 -7.00 8.26 -5.63
N GLU A 141 -8.24 7.88 -5.33
CA GLU A 141 -8.98 8.38 -4.16
C GLU A 141 -8.26 8.05 -2.84
N CYS A 142 -7.75 6.82 -2.69
CA CYS A 142 -6.99 6.42 -1.51
C CYS A 142 -5.68 7.21 -1.37
N VAL A 143 -4.94 7.40 -2.47
CA VAL A 143 -3.68 8.17 -2.46
C VAL A 143 -3.95 9.63 -2.05
N ARG A 144 -4.97 10.26 -2.61
CA ARG A 144 -5.39 11.62 -2.21
C ARG A 144 -5.73 11.67 -0.73
N ALA A 145 -6.61 10.77 -0.27
CA ALA A 145 -7.02 10.73 1.13
C ALA A 145 -5.82 10.59 2.09
N ARG A 146 -4.81 9.81 1.73
CA ARG A 146 -3.60 9.64 2.56
C ARG A 146 -2.67 10.86 2.52
N LEU A 147 -2.48 11.45 1.36
CA LEU A 147 -1.46 12.48 1.16
C LEU A 147 -1.98 13.90 1.40
N GLU A 148 -3.28 14.14 1.27
CA GLU A 148 -3.90 15.45 1.48
C GLU A 148 -4.36 15.65 2.93
N SER A 149 -4.59 14.57 3.69
CA SER A 149 -5.04 14.66 5.10
C SER A 149 -3.93 15.03 6.09
N GLU A 150 -2.68 14.97 5.68
CA GLU A 150 -1.53 15.45 6.45
C GLU A 150 -1.15 16.79 5.83
N ALA A 151 -1.78 17.88 6.28
CA ALA A 151 -1.36 19.20 5.87
C ALA A 151 0.12 19.38 6.28
N PRO A 152 1.01 19.86 5.40
CA PRO A 152 2.35 20.24 5.83
C PRO A 152 2.19 21.33 6.87
N GLU A 153 2.66 21.08 8.09
CA GLU A 153 3.00 22.15 9.01
C GLU A 153 4.03 23.01 8.27
N ALA A 154 3.58 24.14 7.75
CA ALA A 154 4.44 25.11 7.10
C ALA A 154 5.47 25.53 8.15
N ILE A 155 6.70 25.03 8.02
CA ILE A 155 7.84 25.60 8.74
C ILE A 155 7.87 27.06 8.28
N PRO A 156 7.59 28.05 9.14
CA PRO A 156 7.69 29.43 8.73
C PRO A 156 9.15 29.65 8.34
N ALA A 157 9.36 30.06 7.09
CA ALA A 157 10.66 30.49 6.63
C ALA A 157 11.16 31.58 7.58
N LEU A 158 12.20 31.26 8.35
CA LEU A 158 12.99 32.23 9.09
C LEU A 158 13.53 33.23 8.07
N GLY A 159 12.90 34.41 8.01
CA GLY A 159 13.45 35.56 7.30
C GLY A 159 14.84 35.89 7.88
N PRO A 160 15.74 36.50 7.09
CA PRO A 160 17.06 36.90 7.57
C PRO A 160 16.90 38.12 8.46
N GLY A 161 16.58 37.89 9.73
CA GLY A 161 16.63 38.88 10.79
C GLY A 161 17.94 38.72 11.54
N THR A 162 18.88 39.63 11.26
CA THR A 162 20.12 39.82 12.02
C THR A 162 19.80 39.98 13.50
N ALA A 163 19.86 38.89 14.27
CA ALA A 163 19.76 38.91 15.71
C ALA A 163 21.16 39.21 16.28
N GLU A 164 21.36 40.49 16.59
CA GLU A 164 22.45 41.01 17.39
C GLU A 164 22.68 40.13 18.64
N LEU A 165 23.91 39.62 18.80
CA LEU A 165 24.35 39.00 20.04
C LEU A 165 24.26 40.03 21.17
N ARG A 166 23.28 39.87 22.08
CA ARG A 166 23.38 40.39 23.44
C ARG A 166 23.33 39.23 24.40
N VAL A 167 24.48 38.96 25.01
CA VAL A 167 24.62 38.15 26.21
C VAL A 167 24.40 39.08 27.40
N PRO A 168 23.41 38.85 28.27
CA PRO A 168 23.50 39.28 29.64
C PRO A 168 23.92 38.08 30.49
N THR A 169 25.15 38.17 30.98
CA THR A 169 25.64 37.44 32.15
C THR A 169 24.76 37.80 33.35
N ALA A 170 23.96 36.87 33.85
CA ALA A 170 23.48 36.92 35.23
C ALA A 170 23.08 35.53 35.76
N VAL A 171 23.74 35.18 36.87
CA VAL A 171 23.34 34.33 38.00
C VAL A 171 23.05 32.84 37.78
N MET A 172 24.13 32.09 38.03
CA MET A 172 24.16 30.83 38.77
C MET A 172 23.32 30.90 40.06
N GLU A 173 22.26 30.08 40.20
CA GLU A 173 21.94 29.31 41.42
C GLU A 173 20.78 28.32 41.19
N ALA A 174 20.72 27.26 42.01
CA ALA A 174 19.65 26.27 42.18
C ALA A 174 19.70 24.98 41.32
N MET A 175 20.71 24.16 41.65
CA MET A 175 20.64 22.71 41.56
C MET A 175 19.72 22.16 42.67
N ALA A 176 18.66 21.43 42.31
CA ALA A 176 18.01 20.44 43.16
C ALA A 176 17.23 19.42 42.30
N PRO A 177 17.57 18.13 42.31
CA PRO A 177 16.79 17.09 41.67
C PRO A 177 15.70 16.56 42.61
N ALA A 178 14.46 16.45 42.14
CA ALA A 178 13.36 15.81 42.85
C ALA A 178 12.95 14.48 42.17
N PRO A 179 12.50 13.47 42.95
CA PRO A 179 12.71 12.04 42.68
C PRO A 179 11.72 11.39 41.70
N PRO A 180 12.04 10.20 41.15
CA PRO A 180 11.13 9.44 40.29
C PRO A 180 9.97 8.85 41.09
N ALA A 181 8.75 9.26 40.76
CA ALA A 181 7.53 8.63 41.25
C ALA A 181 7.37 7.23 40.62
N ARG A 182 7.72 6.19 41.39
CA ARG A 182 7.25 4.81 41.20
C ARG A 182 5.98 4.63 42.02
N ILE A 183 4.83 4.42 41.37
CA ILE A 183 3.67 3.78 42.00
C ILE A 183 3.20 2.62 41.11
N LEU A 184 3.68 1.46 41.56
CA LEU A 184 3.14 0.09 41.60
C LEU A 184 2.16 -0.45 40.54
N PRO A 185 2.33 -1.74 40.16
CA PRO A 185 1.52 -2.46 39.20
C PRO A 185 0.40 -3.26 39.88
N MET A 186 -0.84 -3.07 39.43
CA MET A 186 -1.96 -3.98 39.61
C MET A 186 -2.78 -3.85 38.32
N LEU A 187 -2.84 -4.83 37.44
CA LEU A 187 -3.83 -5.91 37.48
C LEU A 187 -3.37 -7.05 36.58
N ALA A 188 -2.72 -8.05 37.18
CA ALA A 188 -2.74 -9.40 36.63
C ALA A 188 -4.05 -10.08 37.07
N ARG A 189 -4.67 -10.82 36.13
CA ARG A 189 -5.65 -11.92 36.33
C ARG A 189 -7.15 -11.57 36.35
N ALA A 190 -7.74 -11.47 35.15
CA ALA A 190 -9.03 -12.03 34.74
C ALA A 190 -9.18 -11.68 33.23
N VAL A 191 -9.16 -12.59 32.25
CA VAL A 191 -10.15 -13.64 32.02
C VAL A 191 -9.47 -14.83 31.33
N ARG A 192 -9.26 -15.91 32.10
CA ARG A 192 -9.15 -17.28 31.58
C ARG A 192 -10.56 -17.72 31.18
N ALA A 193 -10.89 -17.65 29.89
CA ALA A 193 -11.93 -18.39 29.16
C ALA A 193 -12.16 -17.60 27.87
N THR A 194 -11.55 -17.97 26.74
CA THR A 194 -12.29 -18.70 25.69
C THR A 194 -11.31 -19.38 24.70
N LEU A 195 -10.34 -20.15 25.20
CA LEU A 195 -9.45 -21.00 24.39
C LEU A 195 -9.99 -22.43 24.14
N ALA A 196 -11.26 -22.72 24.43
CA ALA A 196 -11.84 -24.06 24.29
C ALA A 196 -12.81 -24.24 23.10
N GLY A 197 -13.18 -23.16 22.39
CA GLY A 197 -14.21 -23.21 21.34
C GLY A 197 -13.70 -23.41 19.91
N VAL A 198 -12.49 -22.97 19.59
CA VAL A 198 -12.01 -22.87 18.20
C VAL A 198 -11.23 -24.11 17.75
N LEU A 199 -10.57 -24.83 18.66
CA LEU A 199 -9.77 -26.02 18.34
C LEU A 199 -10.57 -27.33 18.20
N ARG A 200 -11.85 -27.39 18.59
CA ARG A 200 -12.72 -28.56 18.36
C ARG A 200 -13.45 -28.56 17.02
N ARG A 201 -13.51 -27.43 16.30
CA ARG A 201 -14.13 -27.35 14.97
C ARG A 201 -13.17 -27.62 13.81
N VAL A 202 -11.87 -27.41 14.00
CA VAL A 202 -10.85 -27.67 12.97
C VAL A 202 -10.46 -29.15 12.88
N TRP A 203 -10.56 -29.93 13.96
CA TRP A 203 -10.12 -31.33 13.95
C TRP A 203 -11.18 -32.34 13.44
N ARG A 204 -12.45 -31.94 13.30
CA ARG A 204 -13.55 -32.83 12.86
C ARG A 204 -13.80 -32.81 11.34
N VAL A 205 -13.17 -31.89 10.59
CA VAL A 205 -13.26 -31.80 9.12
C VAL A 205 -12.13 -32.59 8.43
N ILE A 206 -11.00 -32.84 9.12
CA ILE A 206 -9.82 -33.46 8.49
C ILE A 206 -9.82 -35.00 8.58
N THR A 207 -10.73 -35.63 9.33
CA THR A 207 -10.76 -37.11 9.51
C THR A 207 -11.91 -37.83 8.81
N PHE A 208 -12.80 -37.15 8.08
CA PHE A 208 -14.00 -37.79 7.49
C PHE A 208 -13.92 -38.08 5.98
N GLU A 209 -12.89 -37.62 5.27
CA GLU A 209 -12.76 -37.80 3.81
C GLU A 209 -11.81 -38.96 3.40
N GLY A 210 -11.42 -39.81 4.36
CA GLY A 210 -10.55 -40.98 4.14
C GLY A 210 -11.27 -42.33 4.02
N ARG A 211 -12.60 -42.38 4.06
CA ARG A 211 -13.38 -43.61 3.90
C ARG A 211 -14.67 -43.37 3.12
N ARG A 212 -14.60 -43.42 1.79
CA ARG A 212 -15.70 -43.87 0.90
C ARG A 212 -15.23 -43.82 -0.55
N GLY A 213 -15.06 -44.98 -1.20
CA GLY A 213 -14.98 -45.00 -2.67
C GLY A 213 -14.23 -46.13 -3.38
N ARG A 214 -14.43 -47.41 -3.01
CA ARG A 214 -14.48 -48.55 -3.95
C ARG A 214 -15.54 -49.52 -3.42
N PRO A 215 -16.45 -49.99 -4.27
CA PRO A 215 -16.24 -51.29 -4.91
C PRO A 215 -15.91 -51.18 -6.39
#